data_AF-A0A0H1R547-F1
#
_entry.id   AF-A0A0H1R547-F1
#
_cell.length_a   1.000
_cell.length_b   1.000
_cell.length_c   1.000
_cell.angle_alpha   90.00
_cell.angle_beta   90.00
_cell.angle_gamma   90.00
#
_symmetry.space_group_name_H-M   'P 1'
#
loop_
_entity.id
_entity.type
_entity.pdbx_description
1 polymer ?
#
loop_
_entity_poly.entity_id
_entity_poly.type
_entity_poly.pdbx_seq_one_letter_code
_entity_poly.pdbx_strand_id
1 'polypeptide(L)'
;MNHEAATPHSPNDSVRTAVALVPLPAQAPELNPVENIWQFMRENWISNRVFTSYPDILDHCCDAWNKLVDQLWTIMSIGLRDWAHEF
;
A
#
# COMPACT_ATOMS: atom_id res chain seq x y z
N MET A 1 -0.74 0.98 -42.88
CA MET A 1 -1.45 2.21 -43.29
C MET A 1 -2.91 1.82 -43.39
N ASN A 2 -3.77 2.02 -42.39
CA ASN A 2 -3.96 3.18 -41.53
C ASN A 2 -4.25 2.80 -40.07
N HIS A 3 -3.78 3.66 -39.17
CA HIS A 3 -4.11 3.71 -37.74
C HIS A 3 -5.51 4.33 -37.56
N GLU A 4 -6.36 3.72 -36.74
CA GLU A 4 -7.49 4.42 -36.13
C GLU A 4 -7.00 5.03 -34.80
N ALA A 5 -6.97 6.36 -34.76
CA ALA A 5 -6.54 7.14 -33.61
C ALA A 5 -7.70 7.31 -32.63
N ALA A 6 -7.52 6.84 -31.38
CA ALA A 6 -8.41 7.16 -30.27
C ALA A 6 -8.28 8.64 -29.89
N THR A 7 -9.41 9.30 -29.68
CA THR A 7 -9.56 10.73 -29.34
C THR A 7 -8.87 11.10 -28.01
N PRO A 8 -8.24 12.28 -27.86
CA PRO A 8 -7.66 12.70 -26.59
C PRO A 8 -8.76 13.07 -25.58
N HIS A 9 -8.70 12.49 -24.39
CA HIS A 9 -9.56 12.88 -23.27
C HIS A 9 -9.34 14.35 -22.89
N SER A 10 -10.45 15.07 -22.73
CA SER A 10 -10.53 16.49 -22.38
C SER A 10 -9.78 16.82 -21.07
N PRO A 11 -8.99 17.91 -21.00
CA PRO A 11 -8.23 18.25 -19.80
C PRO A 11 -9.07 19.15 -18.90
N ASN A 12 -9.81 18.56 -17.96
CA ASN A 12 -10.32 19.32 -16.81
C ASN A 12 -10.54 18.38 -15.63
N ASP A 13 -9.48 18.14 -14.88
CA ASP A 13 -9.63 17.93 -13.44
C ASP A 13 -8.45 18.59 -12.71
N SER A 14 -8.75 19.71 -12.07
CA SER A 14 -7.80 20.57 -11.38
C SER A 14 -7.79 20.25 -9.89
N VAL A 15 -7.15 19.14 -9.52
CA VAL A 15 -6.44 19.02 -8.23
C VAL A 15 -5.16 18.23 -8.48
N ARG A 16 -4.08 18.91 -8.85
CA ARG A 16 -2.76 18.31 -8.72
C ARG A 16 -2.33 18.47 -7.26
N THR A 17 -2.70 17.52 -6.42
CA THR A 17 -1.91 17.28 -5.21
C THR A 17 -0.52 16.90 -5.71
N ALA A 18 0.46 17.78 -5.53
CA ALA A 18 1.85 17.45 -5.81
C ALA A 18 2.30 16.43 -4.77
N VAL A 19 2.01 15.15 -5.03
CA VAL A 19 2.57 14.04 -4.27
C VAL A 19 4.05 14.00 -4.61
N ALA A 20 4.90 14.40 -3.66
CA ALA A 20 6.34 14.23 -3.79
C ALA A 20 6.63 12.72 -3.85
N LEU A 21 7.00 12.23 -5.03
CA LEU A 21 7.42 10.85 -5.21
C LEU A 21 8.82 10.71 -4.60
N VAL A 22 8.93 9.97 -3.50
CA VAL A 22 10.22 9.58 -2.94
C VAL A 22 10.70 8.36 -3.72
N PRO A 23 11.81 8.44 -4.46
CA PRO A 23 12.36 7.27 -5.15
C PRO A 23 12.85 6.27 -4.10
N LEU A 24 12.19 5.12 -4.03
CA LEU A 24 12.70 3.99 -3.27
C LEU A 24 13.87 3.37 -4.03
N PRO A 25 15.02 3.10 -3.39
CA PRO A 25 16.08 2.35 -4.03
C PRO A 25 15.56 0.96 -4.44
N ALA A 26 15.96 0.53 -5.63
CA ALA A 26 15.52 -0.76 -6.18
C ALA A 26 15.93 -1.91 -5.24
N GLN A 27 15.05 -2.92 -5.12
CA GLN A 27 15.27 -4.13 -4.30
C GLN A 27 15.39 -3.92 -2.78
N ALA A 28 14.85 -2.81 -2.23
CA ALA A 28 14.80 -2.59 -0.78
C ALA A 28 13.36 -2.66 -0.23
N PRO A 29 12.72 -3.85 -0.19
CA PRO A 29 11.37 -4.02 0.35
C PRO A 29 11.23 -3.52 1.81
N GLU A 30 12.30 -3.59 2.60
CA GLU A 30 12.38 -3.07 3.97
C GLU A 30 12.17 -1.55 4.07
N LEU A 31 12.46 -0.82 2.98
CA LEU A 31 12.28 0.63 2.88
C LEU A 31 10.88 1.02 2.41
N ASN A 32 10.05 0.06 1.96
CA ASN A 32 8.65 0.31 1.63
C ASN A 32 7.77 0.14 2.88
N PRO A 33 7.15 1.22 3.42
CA PRO A 33 6.28 1.12 4.59
C PRO A 33 5.08 0.19 4.36
N VAL A 34 4.63 0.04 3.11
CA VAL A 34 3.54 -0.89 2.76
C VAL A 34 3.94 -2.34 2.99
N GLU A 35 5.18 -2.73 2.67
CA GLU A 35 5.65 -4.10 2.91
C GLU A 35 5.77 -4.37 4.42
N ASN A 36 6.21 -3.39 5.20
CA ASN A 36 6.28 -3.51 6.67
C ASN A 36 4.89 -3.67 7.30
N ILE A 37 3.90 -2.91 6.82
CA ILE A 37 2.49 -3.07 7.22
C ILE A 37 1.99 -4.48 6.89
N TRP A 38 2.31 -4.96 5.68
CA TRP A 38 1.91 -6.30 5.25
C TRP A 38 2.58 -7.41 6.05
N GLN A 39 3.88 -7.28 6.39
CA GLN A 39 4.57 -8.18 7.32
C GLN A 39 3.89 -8.21 8.68
N PHE A 40 3.60 -7.04 9.26
CA PHE A 40 2.92 -6.94 10.56
C PHE A 40 1.57 -7.68 10.55
N MET A 41 0.73 -7.43 9.55
CA MET A 41 -0.58 -8.10 9.43
C MET A 41 -0.44 -9.62 9.27
N ARG A 42 0.55 -10.08 8.49
CA ARG A 42 0.85 -11.51 8.34
C ARG A 42 1.24 -12.13 9.67
N GLU A 43 2.23 -11.59 10.36
CA GLU A 43 2.73 -12.16 11.62
C GLU A 43 1.68 -12.19 12.73
N ASN A 44 0.77 -11.22 12.76
CA ASN A 44 -0.17 -11.06 13.88
C ASN A 44 -1.53 -11.71 13.66
N TRP A 45 -2.09 -11.67 12.44
CA TRP A 45 -3.51 -12.03 12.25
C TRP A 45 -3.76 -13.00 11.10
N ILE A 46 -2.93 -13.01 10.06
CA ILE A 46 -3.18 -13.78 8.82
C ILE A 46 -2.39 -15.09 8.77
N SER A 47 -1.19 -15.15 9.39
CA SER A 47 -0.35 -16.35 9.43
C SER A 47 -1.02 -17.51 10.17
N ASN A 48 -0.62 -18.75 9.81
CA ASN A 48 -1.10 -20.00 10.42
C ASN A 48 -2.62 -20.24 10.33
N ARG A 49 -3.31 -19.59 9.38
CA ARG A 49 -4.72 -19.86 9.06
C ARG A 49 -4.83 -20.77 7.83
N VAL A 50 -5.82 -21.68 7.85
CA VAL A 50 -6.21 -22.46 6.67
C VAL A 50 -7.39 -21.74 6.02
N PHE A 51 -7.22 -21.32 4.78
CA PHE A 51 -8.26 -20.65 4.01
C PHE A 51 -9.00 -21.64 3.14
N THR A 52 -10.33 -21.57 3.16
CA THR A 52 -11.19 -22.53 2.47
C THR A 52 -11.44 -22.14 1.01
N SER A 53 -11.32 -20.84 0.70
CA SER A 53 -11.56 -20.31 -0.64
C SER A 53 -10.87 -18.96 -0.84
N TYR A 54 -10.82 -18.46 -2.07
CA TYR A 54 -10.27 -17.12 -2.34
C TYR A 54 -11.05 -15.99 -1.65
N PRO A 55 -12.40 -15.96 -1.65
CA PRO A 55 -13.16 -14.99 -0.86
C PRO A 55 -12.81 -14.98 0.62
N ASP A 56 -12.58 -16.16 1.21
CA ASP A 56 -12.20 -16.33 2.62
C ASP A 56 -10.83 -15.67 2.94
N ILE A 57 -9.91 -15.67 1.98
CA ILE A 57 -8.64 -14.94 2.09
C ILE A 57 -8.91 -13.43 2.10
N LEU A 58 -9.74 -12.95 1.16
CA LEU A 58 -10.06 -11.53 1.04
C LEU A 58 -10.75 -11.00 2.29
N ASP A 59 -11.76 -11.70 2.80
CA ASP A 59 -12.50 -11.30 4.00
C ASP A 59 -11.54 -11.18 5.20
N HIS A 60 -10.68 -12.17 5.41
CA HIS A 60 -9.68 -12.11 6.48
C HIS A 60 -8.63 -11.00 6.30
N CYS A 61 -8.23 -10.70 5.06
CA CYS A 61 -7.35 -9.57 4.79
C CYS A 61 -8.05 -8.24 5.07
N CYS A 62 -9.31 -8.08 4.66
CA CYS A 62 -10.12 -6.90 4.92
C CYS A 62 -10.34 -6.68 6.42
N ASP A 63 -10.67 -7.72 7.17
CA ASP A 63 -10.83 -7.66 8.62
C ASP A 63 -9.53 -7.22 9.32
N ALA A 64 -8.41 -7.84 8.93
CA ALA A 64 -7.09 -7.50 9.46
C ALA A 64 -6.71 -6.04 9.14
N TRP A 65 -7.02 -5.58 7.92
CA TRP A 65 -6.77 -4.20 7.51
C TRP A 65 -7.61 -3.20 8.31
N ASN A 66 -8.92 -3.44 8.43
CA ASN A 66 -9.82 -2.57 9.20
C ASN A 66 -9.40 -2.48 10.67
N LYS A 67 -9.01 -3.61 11.26
CA LYS A 67 -8.45 -3.64 12.61
C LYS A 67 -7.16 -2.83 12.75
N LEU A 68 -6.30 -2.83 11.73
CA LEU A 68 -5.09 -1.99 11.72
C LEU A 68 -5.42 -0.51 11.62
N VAL A 69 -6.39 -0.14 10.78
CA VAL A 69 -6.84 1.26 10.61
C VAL A 69 -7.36 1.85 11.93
N ASP A 70 -8.01 1.04 12.77
CA ASP A 70 -8.43 1.44 14.11
C ASP A 70 -7.24 1.64 15.08
N GLN A 71 -6.03 1.22 14.70
CA GLN A 71 -4.79 1.32 15.48
C GLN A 71 -3.80 2.31 14.84
N LEU A 72 -4.24 3.56 14.65
CA LEU A 72 -3.44 4.65 14.06
C LEU A 72 -2.02 4.79 14.65
N TRP A 73 -1.85 4.62 15.96
CA TRP A 73 -0.54 4.67 16.61
C TRP A 73 0.41 3.57 16.15
N THR A 74 -0.11 2.36 15.92
CA THR A 74 0.66 1.23 15.37
C THR A 74 1.11 1.53 13.95
N ILE A 75 0.23 2.09 13.12
CA ILE A 75 0.55 2.50 11.75
C ILE A 75 1.67 3.55 11.76
N MET A 76 1.56 4.57 12.62
CA MET A 76 2.61 5.59 12.77
C MET A 76 3.94 4.98 13.23
N SER A 77 3.93 4.06 14.18
CA SER A 77 5.15 3.39 14.65
C SER A 77 5.79 2.50 13.59
N ILE A 78 5.01 1.89 12.69
CA ILE A 78 5.54 1.07 11.58
C ILE A 78 6.07 1.97 10.44
N GLY A 79 5.42 3.11 10.22
CA GLY A 79 5.72 4.04 9.13
C GLY A 79 6.79 5.09 9.43
N LEU A 80 7.02 5.46 10.69
CA LEU A 80 8.09 6.40 11.07
C LEU A 80 9.45 5.73 10.88
N ARG A 81 10.32 6.37 10.08
CA ARG A 81 11.65 5.89 9.76
C ARG A 81 12.65 7.04 9.88
N ASP A 82 13.69 6.85 10.67
CA ASP A 82 14.76 7.84 10.86
C ASP A 82 15.47 8.19 9.54
N TRP A 83 15.71 7.21 8.67
CA TRP A 83 16.39 7.41 7.37
C TRP A 83 15.66 8.35 6.41
N ALA A 84 14.32 8.47 6.53
CA ALA A 84 13.53 9.39 5.69
C ALA A 84 13.71 10.86 6.10
N HIS A 85 14.40 11.11 7.22
CA HIS A 85 14.65 12.43 7.80
C HIS A 85 16.14 12.85 7.74
N GLU A 86 17.02 12.05 7.12
CA GLU A 86 18.47 12.31 7.06
C GLU A 86 18.96 13.12 5.84
N PHE A 87 18.07 13.88 5.16
CA PHE A 87 18.43 14.75 4.02
C PHE A 87 18.17 16.24 4.29
#